data_AF-A0A9P6G8R2-F1
#
_entry.id   AF-A0A9P6G8R2-F1
#
_cell.length_a   1.000
_cell.length_b   1.000
_cell.length_c   1.000
_cell.angle_alpha   90.00
_cell.angle_beta   90.00
_cell.angle_gamma   90.00
#
_symmetry.space_group_name_H-M   'P 1'
#
loop_
_entity.id
_entity.type
_entity.pdbx_description
1 polymer ?
#
loop_
_entity_poly.entity_id
_entity_poly.type
_entity_poly.pdbx_seq_one_letter_code
_entity_poly.pdbx_strand_id
1 'polypeptide(L)'
;MSASRVADELKRRHPLQRLNAPGKGTSGATHVVGLISFYHSFKFLVDNPNIINDSFGWHLQYLTILGLSISTTCFSIGLLADMTASQQLFTLKNYLALVAAPIEIIISMLYWGLRAIDQELVIPPDLPTPPIMADLGFHLFPTLLLSLDALFLSPPWPTSPMNPRASALSLMTSTFIAFLYWFWIELCYSHNEFYPYPIFALLNTTQRIGLFALSGVAMWAAGAGLRWCYRVVNGIERDNVTVRGEDGKAK
;
A
#
# COMPACT_ATOMS: atom_id res chain seq x y z
N MET A 1 -16.14 33.66 4.99
CA MET A 1 -14.72 33.48 4.58
C MET A 1 -14.40 34.52 3.50
N SER A 2 -13.23 35.15 3.54
CA SER A 2 -12.79 36.11 2.50
C SER A 2 -12.52 35.38 1.19
N ALA A 3 -12.88 36.00 0.05
CA ALA A 3 -12.59 35.49 -1.28
C ALA A 3 -11.10 35.22 -1.53
N SER A 4 -10.19 35.97 -0.87
CA SER A 4 -8.75 35.75 -0.98
C SER A 4 -8.30 34.43 -0.34
N ARG A 5 -8.88 34.06 0.81
CA ARG A 5 -8.60 32.78 1.46
C ARG A 5 -9.09 31.61 0.63
N VAL A 6 -10.27 31.72 0.02
CA VAL A 6 -10.81 30.70 -0.89
C VAL A 6 -9.88 30.53 -2.11
N ALA A 7 -9.39 31.63 -2.68
CA ALA A 7 -8.47 31.58 -3.81
C ALA A 7 -7.10 30.95 -3.45
N ASP A 8 -6.56 31.24 -2.26
CA ASP A 8 -5.29 30.67 -1.80
C ASP A 8 -5.43 29.17 -1.44
N GLU A 9 -6.58 28.77 -0.92
CA GLU A 9 -6.90 27.37 -0.61
C GLU A 9 -7.10 26.54 -1.89
N LEU A 10 -7.77 27.11 -2.90
CA LEU A 10 -7.89 26.51 -4.23
C LEU A 10 -6.55 26.40 -4.97
N LYS A 11 -5.60 27.33 -4.75
CA LYS A 11 -4.25 27.25 -5.33
C LYS A 11 -3.38 26.16 -4.69
N ARG A 12 -3.63 25.80 -3.43
CA ARG A 12 -2.87 24.76 -2.71
C ARG A 12 -3.39 23.34 -2.96
N ARG A 13 -4.66 23.23 -3.39
CA ARG A 13 -5.32 21.95 -3.67
C ARG A 13 -5.03 21.47 -5.08
N HIS A 14 -4.74 20.18 -5.24
CA HIS A 14 -4.56 19.60 -6.57
C HIS A 14 -5.91 19.53 -7.32
N PRO A 15 -5.99 19.87 -8.62
CA PRO A 15 -7.25 19.96 -9.35
C PRO A 15 -8.09 18.67 -9.37
N LEU A 16 -7.43 17.51 -9.37
CA LEU A 16 -8.11 16.20 -9.40
C LEU A 16 -8.49 15.68 -8.00
N GLN A 17 -8.08 16.36 -6.94
CA GLN A 17 -8.28 15.88 -5.59
C GLN A 17 -9.72 16.11 -5.14
N ARG A 18 -10.48 15.04 -4.88
CA ARG A 18 -11.92 15.11 -4.55
C ARG A 18 -12.20 15.57 -3.12
N LEU A 19 -11.39 15.13 -2.16
CA LEU A 19 -11.50 15.50 -0.75
C LEU A 19 -10.31 16.37 -0.33
N ASN A 20 -10.49 17.20 0.70
CA ASN A 20 -9.41 18.06 1.18
C ASN A 20 -8.32 17.24 1.88
N ALA A 21 -7.10 17.28 1.35
CA ALA A 21 -5.90 16.78 2.02
C ALA A 21 -4.62 17.53 1.52
N PRO A 22 -3.58 17.68 2.35
CA PRO A 22 -3.58 17.30 3.76
C PRO A 22 -4.49 18.23 4.55
N GLY A 23 -5.13 17.72 5.60
CA GLY A 23 -6.00 18.51 6.46
C GLY A 23 -6.67 17.73 7.59
N LYS A 24 -6.96 18.44 8.69
CA LYS A 24 -7.53 17.88 9.93
C LYS A 24 -8.97 17.33 9.80
N GLY A 25 -9.61 17.52 8.65
CA GLY A 25 -10.96 17.03 8.37
C GLY A 25 -10.97 15.56 7.97
N THR A 26 -11.52 15.26 6.80
CA THR A 26 -11.68 13.87 6.30
C THR A 26 -10.36 13.11 6.17
N SER A 27 -9.28 13.80 5.75
CA SER A 27 -7.95 13.19 5.64
C SER A 27 -7.41 12.74 7.01
N GLY A 28 -7.35 13.66 7.98
CA GLY A 28 -6.92 13.34 9.33
C GLY A 28 -7.74 12.24 9.99
N ALA A 29 -9.07 12.28 9.83
CA ALA A 29 -9.95 11.22 10.35
C ALA A 29 -9.65 9.85 9.73
N THR A 30 -9.40 9.79 8.42
CA THR A 30 -9.08 8.54 7.72
C THR A 30 -7.75 7.96 8.21
N HIS A 31 -6.73 8.81 8.37
CA HIS A 31 -5.44 8.34 8.90
C HIS A 31 -5.54 7.87 10.37
N VAL A 32 -6.32 8.56 11.22
CA VAL A 32 -6.56 8.11 12.60
C VAL A 32 -7.28 6.77 12.64
N VAL A 33 -8.35 6.59 11.85
CA VAL A 33 -9.07 5.31 11.77
C VAL A 33 -8.14 4.18 11.33
N GLY A 34 -7.30 4.43 10.32
CA GLY A 34 -6.34 3.42 9.88
C GLY A 34 -5.29 3.10 10.93
N LEU A 35 -4.74 4.10 11.63
CA LEU A 35 -3.76 3.84 12.70
C LEU A 35 -4.37 3.07 13.88
N ILE A 36 -5.63 3.34 14.24
CA ILE A 36 -6.34 2.55 15.26
C ILE A 36 -6.50 1.10 14.77
N SER A 37 -6.91 0.90 13.52
CA SER A 37 -7.02 -0.44 12.92
C SER A 37 -5.69 -1.19 12.96
N PHE A 38 -4.60 -0.54 12.53
CA PHE A 38 -3.28 -1.18 12.47
C PHE A 38 -2.71 -1.44 13.86
N TYR A 39 -2.96 -0.54 14.81
CA TYR A 39 -2.62 -0.75 16.22
C TYR A 39 -3.29 -2.00 16.78
N HIS A 40 -4.58 -2.23 16.50
CA HIS A 40 -5.27 -3.44 16.97
C HIS A 40 -4.66 -4.72 16.39
N SER A 41 -4.25 -4.69 15.11
CA SER A 41 -3.52 -5.80 14.49
C SER A 41 -2.18 -6.07 15.18
N PHE A 42 -1.35 -5.05 15.45
CA PHE A 42 -0.10 -5.23 16.19
C PHE A 42 -0.33 -5.68 17.63
N LYS A 43 -1.32 -5.10 18.32
CA LYS A 43 -1.69 -5.47 19.68
C LYS A 43 -2.11 -6.94 19.75
N PHE A 44 -2.84 -7.44 18.75
CA PHE A 44 -3.23 -8.84 18.68
C PHE A 44 -2.02 -9.79 18.72
N LEU A 45 -0.92 -9.45 18.02
CA LEU A 45 0.31 -10.27 18.01
C LEU A 45 0.98 -10.35 19.40
N VAL A 46 0.86 -9.29 20.18
CA VAL A 46 1.42 -9.21 21.54
C VAL A 46 0.52 -9.90 22.55
N ASP A 47 -0.79 -9.71 22.43
CA ASP A 47 -1.78 -10.27 23.36
C ASP A 47 -2.02 -11.77 23.15
N ASN A 48 -1.66 -12.32 21.98
CA ASN A 48 -1.87 -13.72 21.61
C ASN A 48 -0.53 -14.38 21.21
N PRO A 49 0.41 -14.55 22.16
CA PRO A 49 1.72 -15.09 21.85
C PRO A 49 1.64 -16.54 21.36
N ASN A 50 2.52 -16.89 20.42
CA ASN A 50 2.71 -18.24 19.90
C ASN A 50 4.18 -18.45 19.54
N ILE A 51 4.53 -19.59 18.92
CA ILE A 51 5.92 -19.94 18.58
C ILE A 51 6.66 -18.86 17.77
N ILE A 52 5.93 -18.05 17.00
CA ILE A 52 6.49 -16.95 16.21
C ILE A 52 7.08 -15.85 17.10
N ASN A 53 6.55 -15.65 18.31
CA ASN A 53 7.03 -14.62 19.24
C ASN A 53 8.47 -14.88 19.70
N ASP A 54 8.90 -16.16 19.71
CA ASP A 54 10.24 -16.58 20.12
C ASP A 54 11.16 -16.85 18.92
N SER A 55 10.67 -16.63 17.69
CA SER A 55 11.38 -16.94 16.45
C SER A 55 12.24 -15.79 15.94
N PHE A 56 13.30 -16.11 15.19
CA PHE A 56 14.12 -15.12 14.49
C PHE A 56 13.27 -14.33 13.49
N GLY A 57 13.42 -13.01 13.52
CA GLY A 57 12.60 -12.08 12.74
C GLY A 57 11.23 -11.79 13.36
N TRP A 58 10.90 -12.38 14.51
CA TRP A 58 9.60 -12.20 15.18
C TRP A 58 8.45 -12.40 14.19
N HIS A 59 7.36 -11.64 14.33
CA HIS A 59 6.28 -11.62 13.34
C HIS A 59 6.65 -10.90 12.02
N LEU A 60 7.83 -10.26 11.91
CA LEU A 60 8.27 -9.57 10.68
C LEU A 60 8.72 -10.54 9.58
N GLN A 61 8.75 -11.85 9.82
CA GLN A 61 8.87 -12.86 8.76
C GLN A 61 7.64 -12.91 7.83
N TYR A 62 6.48 -12.47 8.31
CA TYR A 62 5.23 -12.43 7.54
C TYR A 62 5.17 -11.17 6.67
N LEU A 63 4.95 -11.35 5.36
CA LEU A 63 4.70 -10.24 4.43
C LEU A 63 3.57 -9.33 4.91
N THR A 64 2.53 -9.91 5.51
CA THR A 64 1.40 -9.17 6.09
C THR A 64 1.84 -8.16 7.15
N ILE A 65 2.79 -8.52 8.03
CA ILE A 65 3.24 -7.65 9.11
C ILE A 65 4.25 -6.61 8.60
N LEU A 66 5.07 -6.97 7.60
CA LEU A 66 5.89 -6.00 6.87
C LEU A 66 5.02 -4.96 6.14
N GLY A 67 3.99 -5.41 5.44
CA GLY A 67 2.97 -4.57 4.80
C GLY A 67 2.33 -3.62 5.81
N LEU A 68 1.79 -4.18 6.89
CA LEU A 68 1.14 -3.42 7.96
C LEU A 68 2.08 -2.36 8.59
N SER A 69 3.37 -2.67 8.71
CA SER A 69 4.39 -1.73 9.20
C SER A 69 4.62 -0.56 8.25
N ILE A 70 4.69 -0.83 6.95
CA ILE A 70 4.80 0.20 5.91
C ILE A 70 3.51 1.05 5.87
N SER A 71 2.35 0.40 5.94
CA SER A 71 1.02 1.04 6.00
C SER A 71 0.89 1.97 7.21
N THR A 72 1.38 1.53 8.38
CA THR A 72 1.41 2.34 9.60
C THR A 72 2.34 3.53 9.47
N THR A 73 3.52 3.35 8.87
CA THR A 73 4.44 4.46 8.59
C THR A 73 3.79 5.47 7.64
N CYS A 74 3.18 4.99 6.55
CA CYS A 74 2.48 5.80 5.57
C CYS A 74 1.36 6.64 6.22
N PHE A 75 0.50 6.02 7.03
CA PHE A 75 -0.61 6.70 7.70
C PHE A 75 -0.13 7.63 8.81
N SER A 76 0.96 7.30 9.51
CA SER A 76 1.56 8.18 10.51
C SER A 76 2.09 9.46 9.88
N ILE A 77 2.83 9.36 8.77
CA ILE A 77 3.31 10.53 8.03
C ILE A 77 2.14 11.32 7.43
N GLY A 78 1.09 10.63 6.96
CA GLY A 78 -0.16 11.26 6.52
C GLY A 78 -0.83 12.09 7.61
N LEU A 79 -0.99 11.52 8.81
CA LEU A 79 -1.56 12.24 9.94
C LEU A 79 -0.71 13.44 10.36
N LEU A 80 0.62 13.29 10.37
CA LEU A 80 1.52 14.42 10.64
C LEU A 80 1.37 15.52 9.59
N ALA A 81 1.23 15.16 8.32
CA ALA A 81 0.94 16.11 7.24
C ALA A 81 -0.40 16.83 7.47
N ASP A 82 -1.44 16.11 7.90
CA ASP A 82 -2.76 16.69 8.17
C ASP A 82 -2.76 17.65 9.37
N MET A 83 -2.00 17.33 10.42
CA MET A 83 -1.88 18.16 11.61
C MET A 83 -1.10 19.43 11.36
N THR A 84 -0.04 19.34 10.56
CA THR A 84 0.92 20.44 10.29
C THR A 84 0.62 21.21 9.01
N ALA A 85 -0.30 20.72 8.16
CA ALA A 85 -0.51 21.18 6.79
C ALA A 85 0.79 21.17 5.95
N SER A 86 1.73 20.26 6.24
CA SER A 86 3.02 20.17 5.55
C SER A 86 2.90 19.43 4.22
N GLN A 87 3.15 20.15 3.13
CA GLN A 87 3.15 19.56 1.79
C GLN A 87 4.31 18.56 1.58
N GLN A 88 5.45 18.75 2.26
CA GLN A 88 6.58 17.83 2.16
C GLN A 88 6.25 16.47 2.78
N LEU A 89 5.65 16.47 3.98
CA LEU A 89 5.18 15.24 4.63
C LEU A 89 4.12 14.55 3.78
N PHE A 90 3.21 15.33 3.19
CA PHE A 90 2.17 14.77 2.34
C PHE A 90 2.73 14.12 1.07
N THR A 91 3.70 14.76 0.42
CA THR A 91 4.44 14.18 -0.71
C THR A 91 5.16 12.90 -0.31
N LEU A 92 5.83 12.86 0.85
CA LEU A 92 6.50 11.67 1.35
C LEU A 92 5.52 10.52 1.61
N LYS A 93 4.40 10.81 2.29
CA LYS A 93 3.32 9.83 2.50
C LYS A 93 2.81 9.28 1.18
N ASN A 94 2.61 10.14 0.19
CA ASN A 94 2.22 9.68 -1.14
C ASN A 94 3.33 8.74 -1.67
N TYR A 95 4.61 9.10 -1.69
CA TYR A 95 5.66 8.18 -2.18
C TYR A 95 5.66 6.82 -1.46
N LEU A 96 5.38 6.78 -0.17
CA LEU A 96 5.20 5.51 0.57
C LEU A 96 3.98 4.73 0.08
N ALA A 97 2.85 5.40 -0.18
CA ALA A 97 1.64 4.78 -0.68
C ALA A 97 1.79 4.11 -2.07
N LEU A 98 2.79 4.52 -2.88
CA LEU A 98 3.14 3.80 -4.13
C LEU A 98 3.58 2.36 -3.89
N VAL A 99 4.08 2.05 -2.70
CA VAL A 99 4.52 0.71 -2.29
C VAL A 99 3.47 0.09 -1.37
N ALA A 100 2.99 0.84 -0.37
CA ALA A 100 2.06 0.35 0.64
C ALA A 100 0.71 -0.09 0.06
N ALA A 101 0.11 0.67 -0.85
CA ALA A 101 -1.20 0.28 -1.38
C ALA A 101 -1.10 -0.98 -2.27
N PRO A 102 -0.16 -1.08 -3.24
CA PRO A 102 -0.05 -2.28 -4.06
C PRO A 102 0.38 -3.53 -3.28
N ILE A 103 1.26 -3.39 -2.27
CA ILE A 103 1.69 -4.55 -1.47
C ILE A 103 0.52 -5.10 -0.65
N GLU A 104 -0.29 -4.24 -0.05
CA GLU A 104 -1.47 -4.65 0.74
C GLU A 104 -2.53 -5.32 -0.14
N ILE A 105 -2.80 -4.76 -1.33
CA ILE A 105 -3.71 -5.39 -2.31
C ILE A 105 -3.28 -6.83 -2.62
N ILE A 106 -1.97 -7.04 -2.85
CA ILE A 106 -1.44 -8.38 -3.10
C ILE A 106 -1.46 -9.27 -1.86
N ILE A 107 -1.15 -8.76 -0.67
CA ILE A 107 -1.30 -9.50 0.59
C ILE A 107 -2.73 -10.01 0.72
N SER A 108 -3.73 -9.15 0.51
CA SER A 108 -5.15 -9.50 0.59
C SER A 108 -5.52 -10.58 -0.43
N MET A 109 -5.15 -10.37 -1.70
CA MET A 109 -5.43 -11.31 -2.78
C MET A 109 -4.78 -12.69 -2.55
N LEU A 110 -3.51 -12.71 -2.15
CA LEU A 110 -2.77 -13.94 -1.90
C LEU A 110 -3.35 -14.67 -0.68
N TYR A 111 -3.59 -13.96 0.43
CA TYR A 111 -4.12 -14.57 1.64
C TYR A 111 -5.48 -15.23 1.40
N TRP A 112 -6.46 -14.46 0.90
CA TRP A 112 -7.80 -14.98 0.67
C TRP A 112 -7.86 -15.98 -0.49
N GLY A 113 -7.06 -15.77 -1.53
CA GLY A 113 -6.98 -16.67 -2.68
C GLY A 113 -6.41 -18.04 -2.30
N LEU A 114 -5.29 -18.08 -1.57
CA LEU A 114 -4.70 -19.33 -1.09
C LEU A 114 -5.62 -20.02 -0.10
N ARG A 115 -6.17 -19.28 0.87
CA ARG A 115 -7.08 -19.83 1.87
C ARG A 115 -8.37 -20.43 1.27
N ALA A 116 -8.87 -19.85 0.19
CA ALA A 116 -10.03 -20.38 -0.53
C ALA A 116 -9.74 -21.69 -1.28
N ILE A 117 -8.49 -21.92 -1.68
CA ILE A 117 -8.05 -23.17 -2.31
C ILE A 117 -7.77 -24.21 -1.22
N ASP A 118 -6.90 -23.86 -0.28
CA ASP A 118 -6.52 -24.68 0.85
C ASP A 118 -5.89 -23.80 1.94
N GLN A 119 -6.49 -23.82 3.13
CA GLN A 119 -6.04 -23.03 4.26
C GLN A 119 -4.62 -23.43 4.72
N GLU A 120 -4.24 -24.70 4.57
CA GLU A 120 -2.94 -25.21 5.01
C GLU A 120 -1.79 -24.65 4.17
N LEU A 121 -2.05 -23.98 3.04
CA LEU A 121 -1.03 -23.30 2.25
C LEU A 121 -0.49 -22.03 2.92
N VAL A 122 -1.29 -21.40 3.78
CA VAL A 122 -1.01 -20.07 4.34
C VAL A 122 -1.04 -20.02 5.87
N ILE A 123 -1.82 -20.89 6.53
CA ILE A 123 -1.84 -21.01 7.99
C ILE A 123 -1.14 -22.31 8.38
N PRO A 124 -0.01 -22.25 9.13
CA PRO A 124 0.62 -23.44 9.67
C PRO A 124 -0.34 -24.25 10.55
N PRO A 125 -0.30 -25.60 10.51
CA PRO A 125 -1.22 -26.45 11.27
C PRO A 125 -1.07 -26.28 12.79
N ASP A 126 0.11 -25.86 13.24
CA ASP A 126 0.41 -25.62 14.66
C ASP A 126 -0.06 -24.23 15.16
N LEU A 127 -0.60 -23.39 14.28
CA LEU A 127 -1.10 -22.07 14.63
C LEU A 127 -2.64 -22.02 14.58
N PRO A 128 -3.29 -21.38 15.56
CA PRO A 128 -4.73 -21.20 15.53
C PRO A 128 -5.14 -20.33 14.35
N THR A 129 -6.27 -20.66 13.72
CA THR A 129 -6.89 -19.75 12.75
C THR A 129 -7.27 -18.44 13.45
N PRO A 130 -6.89 -17.27 12.94
CA PRO A 130 -7.18 -16.00 13.59
C PRO A 130 -8.70 -15.77 13.68
N PRO A 131 -9.20 -15.17 14.78
CA PRO A 131 -10.58 -14.71 14.84
C PRO A 131 -10.89 -13.74 13.70
N ILE A 132 -12.11 -13.78 13.17
CA ILE A 132 -12.49 -13.06 11.95
C ILE A 132 -12.10 -11.56 11.95
N MET A 133 -12.22 -10.87 13.08
CA MET A 133 -11.86 -9.45 13.15
C MET A 133 -10.36 -9.20 13.11
N ALA A 134 -9.56 -10.07 13.74
CA ALA A 134 -8.10 -10.01 13.61
C ALA A 134 -7.70 -10.31 12.18
N ASP A 135 -8.31 -11.33 11.57
CA ASP A 135 -8.05 -11.74 10.20
C ASP A 135 -8.35 -10.63 9.18
N LEU A 136 -9.50 -9.97 9.30
CA LEU A 136 -9.83 -8.78 8.50
C LEU A 136 -8.86 -7.62 8.78
N GLY A 137 -8.45 -7.42 10.03
CA GLY A 137 -7.49 -6.40 10.43
C GLY A 137 -6.10 -6.60 9.83
N PHE A 138 -5.69 -7.85 9.60
CA PHE A 138 -4.43 -8.19 8.95
C PHE A 138 -4.53 -8.16 7.41
N HIS A 139 -5.61 -8.70 6.85
CA HIS A 139 -5.64 -9.06 5.43
C HIS A 139 -6.64 -8.26 4.58
N LEU A 140 -7.50 -7.42 5.16
CA LEU A 140 -8.47 -6.64 4.41
C LEU A 140 -8.39 -5.14 4.69
N PHE A 141 -8.44 -4.74 5.96
CA PHE A 141 -8.53 -3.32 6.32
C PHE A 141 -7.37 -2.47 5.81
N PRO A 142 -6.09 -2.91 5.86
CA PRO A 142 -4.99 -2.15 5.28
C PRO A 142 -5.18 -1.87 3.79
N THR A 143 -5.61 -2.88 3.02
CA THR A 143 -5.90 -2.74 1.59
C THR A 143 -7.01 -1.72 1.33
N LEU A 144 -8.12 -1.82 2.06
CA LEU A 144 -9.26 -0.92 1.88
C LEU A 144 -8.89 0.52 2.23
N LEU A 145 -8.26 0.73 3.38
CA LEU A 145 -7.90 2.05 3.89
C LEU A 145 -6.89 2.75 2.98
N LEU A 146 -5.83 2.06 2.55
CA LEU A 146 -4.85 2.61 1.62
C LEU A 146 -5.44 2.86 0.23
N SER A 147 -6.33 1.99 -0.26
CA SER A 147 -6.99 2.20 -1.55
C SER A 147 -7.94 3.41 -1.50
N LEU A 148 -8.72 3.55 -0.43
CA LEU A 148 -9.59 4.72 -0.23
C LEU A 148 -8.77 6.01 -0.14
N ASP A 149 -7.69 6.00 0.65
CA ASP A 149 -6.78 7.14 0.74
C ASP A 149 -6.17 7.49 -0.61
N ALA A 150 -5.66 6.50 -1.35
CA ALA A 150 -5.09 6.69 -2.67
C ALA A 150 -6.11 7.25 -3.68
N LEU A 151 -7.36 6.79 -3.64
CA LEU A 151 -8.40 7.18 -4.60
C LEU A 151 -9.02 8.53 -4.30
N PHE A 152 -9.18 8.92 -3.03
CA PHE A 152 -9.99 10.08 -2.66
C PHE A 152 -9.23 11.22 -1.99
N LEU A 153 -8.13 10.92 -1.29
CA LEU A 153 -7.42 11.87 -0.44
C LEU A 153 -6.06 12.25 -1.00
N SER A 154 -5.33 11.31 -1.57
CA SER A 154 -3.99 11.57 -2.11
C SER A 154 -4.08 12.26 -3.48
N PRO A 155 -3.51 13.47 -3.65
CA PRO A 155 -3.29 14.02 -4.98
C PRO A 155 -2.35 13.08 -5.70
N PRO A 156 -2.62 12.81 -6.98
CA PRO A 156 -1.95 11.74 -7.67
C PRO A 156 -0.51 12.14 -7.97
N TRP A 157 0.35 11.13 -8.06
CA TRP A 157 1.50 11.15 -8.97
C TRP A 157 1.00 11.56 -10.35
N PRO A 158 1.74 12.39 -11.12
CA PRO A 158 1.29 12.92 -12.39
C PRO A 158 0.51 11.89 -13.20
N THR A 159 -0.79 12.12 -13.38
CA THR A 159 -1.66 11.20 -14.13
C THR A 159 -1.37 11.26 -15.62
N SER A 160 -0.91 12.42 -16.09
CA SER A 160 -0.39 12.72 -17.41
C SER A 160 0.47 14.01 -17.42
N PRO A 161 1.53 14.09 -18.23
CA PRO A 161 2.20 12.97 -18.89
C PRO A 161 2.91 12.12 -17.84
N MET A 162 2.68 10.81 -17.88
CA MET A 162 3.46 9.90 -17.05
C MET A 162 4.88 9.85 -17.61
N ASN A 163 5.89 9.89 -16.73
CA ASN A 163 7.25 9.52 -17.13
C ASN A 163 7.19 8.17 -17.87
N PRO A 164 7.67 8.06 -19.14
CA PRO A 164 7.61 6.83 -19.92
C PRO A 164 8.24 5.62 -19.22
N ARG A 165 9.19 5.86 -18.31
CA ARG A 165 9.88 4.84 -17.53
C ARG A 165 9.16 4.44 -16.25
N ALA A 166 8.10 5.14 -15.83
CA ALA A 166 7.47 4.89 -14.53
C ALA A 166 6.88 3.48 -14.42
N SER A 167 6.27 2.96 -15.48
CA SER A 167 5.76 1.57 -15.48
C SER A 167 6.90 0.56 -15.35
N ALA A 168 7.99 0.74 -16.10
CA ALA A 168 9.15 -0.14 -16.03
C ALA A 168 9.84 -0.06 -14.65
N LEU A 169 9.98 1.15 -14.10
CA LEU A 169 10.54 1.36 -12.76
C LEU A 169 9.66 0.71 -11.69
N SER A 170 8.33 0.87 -11.78
CA SER A 170 7.41 0.22 -10.85
C SER A 170 7.50 -1.31 -10.93
N LEU A 171 7.59 -1.88 -12.13
CA LEU A 171 7.81 -3.32 -12.32
C LEU A 171 9.13 -3.75 -11.67
N MET A 172 10.25 -3.07 -11.98
CA MET A 172 11.55 -3.37 -11.41
C MET A 172 11.54 -3.28 -9.88
N THR A 173 10.95 -2.23 -9.32
CA THR A 173 10.85 -2.05 -7.86
C THR A 173 9.99 -3.14 -7.23
N SER A 174 8.84 -3.47 -7.80
CA SER A 174 7.96 -4.54 -7.27
C SER A 174 8.63 -5.92 -7.29
N THR A 175 9.31 -6.26 -8.38
CA THR A 175 10.10 -7.49 -8.48
C THR A 175 11.26 -7.49 -7.50
N PHE A 176 11.99 -6.37 -7.37
CA PHE A 176 13.07 -6.24 -6.40
C PHE A 176 12.57 -6.46 -4.96
N ILE A 177 11.45 -5.84 -4.58
CA ILE A 177 10.82 -6.02 -3.26
C ILE A 177 10.42 -7.49 -3.04
N ALA A 178 9.84 -8.15 -4.05
CA ALA A 178 9.45 -9.56 -3.94
C ALA A 178 10.66 -10.47 -3.67
N PHE A 179 11.76 -10.28 -4.39
CA PHE A 179 13.00 -11.05 -4.17
C PHE A 179 13.71 -10.67 -2.87
N LEU A 180 13.65 -9.41 -2.45
CA LEU A 180 14.16 -8.98 -1.15
C LEU A 180 13.40 -9.66 -0.01
N TYR A 181 12.08 -9.78 -0.14
CA TYR A 181 11.26 -10.53 0.82
C TYR A 181 11.58 -12.03 0.79
N TRP A 182 11.79 -12.62 -0.38
CA TRP A 182 12.24 -14.02 -0.46
C TRP A 182 13.55 -14.25 0.28
N PHE A 183 14.56 -13.39 0.07
CA PHE A 183 15.81 -13.47 0.79
C PHE A 183 15.61 -13.39 2.31
N TRP A 184 14.74 -12.48 2.76
CA TRP A 184 14.39 -12.36 4.17
C TRP A 184 13.73 -13.63 4.73
N ILE A 185 12.82 -14.26 3.98
CA ILE A 185 12.20 -15.53 4.36
C ILE A 185 13.25 -16.64 4.50
N GLU A 186 14.18 -16.79 3.56
CA GLU A 186 15.21 -17.83 3.63
C GLU A 186 16.16 -17.58 4.80
N LEU A 187 16.45 -16.33 5.13
CA LEU A 187 17.21 -15.99 6.34
C LEU A 187 16.44 -16.40 7.61
N CYS A 188 15.15 -16.08 7.71
CA CYS A 188 14.30 -16.56 8.81
C CYS A 188 14.27 -18.09 8.89
N TYR A 189 14.10 -18.78 7.77
CA TYR A 189 14.11 -20.23 7.70
C TYR A 189 15.44 -20.83 8.19
N SER A 190 16.57 -20.22 7.83
CA SER A 190 17.90 -20.70 8.27
C SER A 190 18.12 -20.66 9.79
N HIS A 191 17.32 -19.86 10.51
CA HIS A 191 17.36 -19.76 11.98
C HIS A 191 16.21 -20.51 12.67
N ASN A 192 15.04 -20.55 12.03
CA ASN A 192 13.81 -21.06 12.64
C ASN A 192 13.49 -22.50 12.24
N GLU A 193 14.07 -22.99 11.13
CA GLU A 193 13.80 -24.30 10.52
C GLU A 193 12.35 -24.51 10.04
N PHE A 194 11.56 -23.43 9.97
CA PHE A 194 10.22 -23.43 9.37
C PHE A 194 9.98 -22.15 8.56
N TYR A 195 9.05 -22.23 7.61
CA TYR A 195 8.63 -21.10 6.80
C TYR A 195 7.40 -20.42 7.42
N PRO A 196 7.25 -19.08 7.29
CA PRO A 196 6.07 -18.37 7.77
C PRO A 196 4.77 -18.82 7.07
N TYR A 197 4.89 -19.21 5.79
CA TYR A 197 3.79 -19.78 5.01
C TYR A 197 4.17 -21.21 4.56
N PRO A 198 3.34 -22.23 4.86
CA PRO A 198 3.67 -23.62 4.53
C PRO A 198 3.91 -23.89 3.05
N ILE A 199 3.28 -23.13 2.14
CA ILE A 199 3.49 -23.27 0.69
C ILE A 199 4.97 -23.21 0.30
N PHE A 200 5.81 -22.45 1.00
CA PHE A 200 7.23 -22.38 0.66
C PHE A 200 7.95 -23.71 0.88
N ALA A 201 7.55 -24.51 1.88
CA ALA A 201 8.13 -25.84 2.11
C ALA A 201 7.80 -26.82 0.96
N LEU A 202 6.68 -26.61 0.27
CA LEU A 202 6.21 -27.47 -0.83
C LEU A 202 6.92 -27.18 -2.16
N LEU A 203 7.49 -25.99 -2.30
CA LEU A 203 8.08 -25.51 -3.55
C LEU A 203 9.59 -25.72 -3.56
N ASN A 204 10.11 -26.26 -4.67
CA ASN A 204 11.54 -26.23 -4.94
C ASN A 204 12.01 -24.82 -5.34
N THR A 205 13.33 -24.60 -5.38
CA THR A 205 13.93 -23.29 -5.68
C THR A 205 13.44 -22.70 -7.01
N THR A 206 13.33 -23.50 -8.08
CA THR A 206 12.85 -23.01 -9.38
C THR A 206 11.40 -22.52 -9.31
N GLN A 207 10.56 -23.24 -8.59
CA GLN A 207 9.17 -22.84 -8.37
C GLN A 207 9.07 -21.58 -7.50
N ARG A 208 9.96 -21.42 -6.50
CA ARG A 208 10.04 -20.17 -5.70
C ARG A 208 10.47 -18.98 -6.55
N ILE A 209 11.47 -19.14 -7.43
CA ILE A 209 11.84 -18.08 -8.41
C ILE A 209 10.61 -17.65 -9.21
N GLY A 210 9.85 -18.62 -9.73
CA GLY A 210 8.62 -18.35 -10.47
C GLY A 210 7.57 -17.62 -9.63
N LEU A 211 7.33 -18.10 -8.41
CA LEU A 211 6.38 -17.51 -7.46
C LEU A 211 6.71 -16.03 -7.16
N PHE A 212 7.96 -15.72 -6.80
CA PHE A 212 8.35 -14.35 -6.47
C PHE A 212 8.40 -13.42 -7.70
N ALA A 213 8.80 -13.92 -8.87
CA ALA A 213 8.72 -13.15 -10.11
C ALA A 213 7.27 -12.81 -10.47
N LEU A 214 6.37 -13.79 -10.41
CA LEU A 214 4.93 -13.57 -10.64
C LEU A 214 4.31 -12.66 -9.59
N SER A 215 4.75 -12.74 -8.33
CA SER A 215 4.28 -11.86 -7.25
C SER A 215 4.71 -10.40 -7.49
N GLY A 216 5.93 -10.18 -7.98
CA GLY A 216 6.39 -8.85 -8.43
C GLY A 216 5.51 -8.30 -9.55
N VAL A 217 5.27 -9.10 -10.60
CA VAL A 217 4.36 -8.72 -11.70
C VAL A 217 2.95 -8.42 -11.19
N ALA A 218 2.43 -9.25 -10.27
CA ALA A 218 1.10 -9.04 -9.70
C ALA A 218 1.03 -7.74 -8.90
N MET A 219 2.04 -7.41 -8.09
CA MET A 219 2.11 -6.15 -7.35
C MET A 219 2.19 -4.94 -8.29
N TRP A 220 2.99 -5.03 -9.36
CA TRP A 220 2.99 -4.00 -10.41
C TRP A 220 1.61 -3.83 -11.04
N ALA A 221 0.94 -4.93 -11.39
CA ALA A 221 -0.40 -4.91 -11.96
C ALA A 221 -1.43 -4.32 -10.99
N ALA A 222 -1.34 -4.61 -9.69
CA ALA A 222 -2.18 -4.02 -8.65
C ALA A 222 -2.00 -2.50 -8.57
N GLY A 223 -0.76 -2.01 -8.62
CA GLY A 223 -0.47 -0.57 -8.68
C GLY A 223 -0.99 0.09 -9.95
N ALA A 224 -0.82 -0.56 -11.10
CA ALA A 224 -1.37 -0.09 -12.37
C ALA A 224 -2.90 -0.03 -12.35
N GLY A 225 -3.55 -1.06 -11.79
CA GLY A 225 -5.00 -1.14 -11.58
C GLY A 225 -5.50 -0.04 -10.66
N LEU A 226 -4.86 0.18 -9.51
CA LEU A 226 -5.20 1.26 -8.58
C LEU A 226 -5.09 2.64 -9.26
N ARG A 227 -4.05 2.85 -10.07
CA ARG A 227 -3.88 4.08 -10.84
C ARG A 227 -4.92 4.23 -11.94
N TRP A 228 -5.35 3.14 -12.57
CA TRP A 228 -6.46 3.15 -13.52
C TRP A 228 -7.77 3.51 -12.81
N CYS A 229 -8.08 2.89 -11.66
CA CYS A 229 -9.22 3.25 -10.82
C CYS A 229 -9.18 4.74 -10.44
N TYR A 230 -8.00 5.26 -10.05
CA TYR A 230 -7.83 6.68 -9.76
C TYR A 230 -8.24 7.55 -10.94
N ARG A 231 -7.82 7.21 -12.17
CA ARG A 231 -8.18 7.98 -13.38
C ARG A 231 -9.67 7.93 -13.68
N VAL A 232 -10.29 6.77 -13.50
CA VAL A 232 -11.75 6.61 -13.69
C VAL A 232 -12.51 7.46 -12.68
N VAL A 233 -12.08 7.44 -11.42
CA VAL A 233 -12.72 8.20 -10.35
C VAL A 233 -12.42 9.68 -10.46
N ASN A 234 -11.18 10.11 -10.69
CA ASN A 234 -10.77 11.52 -10.53
C ASN A 234 -10.52 12.27 -11.84
N GLY A 235 -10.41 11.57 -12.97
CA GLY A 235 -10.01 12.12 -14.26
C GLY A 235 -8.49 12.12 -14.49
N ILE A 236 -8.06 12.88 -15.48
CA ILE A 236 -6.65 13.01 -15.90
C ILE A 236 -6.23 14.49 -15.89
N GLU A 237 -4.98 14.75 -15.51
CA GLU A 237 -4.37 16.07 -15.66
C GLU A 237 -4.31 16.40 -17.15
N ARG A 238 -4.86 17.56 -17.52
CA ARG A 238 -4.76 18.09 -18.90
C ARG A 238 -3.55 19.02 -18.94
N ASP A 239 -2.64 18.76 -19.86
CA ASP A 239 -1.54 19.69 -20.13
C ASP A 239 -2.10 21.01 -20.65
N ASN A 240 -1.79 22.13 -20.00
CA ASN A 240 -2.18 23.48 -20.42
C ASN A 240 -1.49 23.94 -21.73
N VAL A 241 -0.86 23.04 -22.48
CA VAL A 241 -0.05 23.37 -23.66
C VAL A 241 -0.91 23.65 -24.90
N THR A 242 -2.14 23.15 -24.97
CA THR A 242 -3.00 23.31 -26.17
C THR A 242 -3.80 24.61 -26.23
N VAL A 243 -3.94 25.37 -25.15
CA VAL A 243 -4.78 26.59 -25.15
C VAL A 243 -4.03 27.82 -25.71
N ARG A 244 -2.69 27.81 -25.77
CA ARG A 244 -1.91 28.96 -26.30
C ARG A 244 -1.67 28.93 -27.81
N GLY A 245 -2.13 27.91 -28.52
CA GLY A 245 -1.86 27.72 -29.96
C GLY A 245 -2.86 28.35 -30.92
N GLU A 246 -4.09 28.67 -30.48
CA GLU A 246 -5.17 29.08 -31.39
C GLU A 246 -5.49 30.59 -31.35
N ASP A 247 -5.08 31.33 -30.32
CA ASP A 247 -5.37 32.77 -30.21
C ASP A 247 -4.36 33.69 -30.93
N GLY A 248 -3.39 33.12 -31.65
CA GLY A 248 -2.29 33.86 -32.29
C GLY A 248 -2.50 34.27 -33.75
N LYS A 249 -3.62 33.90 -34.39
CA LYS A 249 -3.89 34.21 -35.81
C LYS A 249 -5.19 35.00 -35.98
N ALA A 250 -5.22 36.20 -35.43
CA ALA A 250 -6.14 37.24 -35.88
C ALA A 250 -5.50 38.61 -35.68
N LYS A 251 -4.74 39.05 -36.69
CA LYS A 251 -4.59 40.45 -37.11
C LYS A 251 -3.92 40.50 -38.47
#